data_AF-A0A970WX14-F1
#
_entry.id   AF-A0A970WX14-F1
#
_cell.length_a   1.000
_cell.length_b   1.000
_cell.length_c   1.000
_cell.angle_alpha   90.00
_cell.angle_beta   90.00
_cell.angle_gamma   90.00
#
_symmetry.space_group_name_H-M   'P 1'
#
loop_
_entity.id
_entity.type
_entity.pdbx_description
1 polymer ?
#
loop_
_entity_poly.entity_id
_entity_poly.type
_entity_poly.pdbx_seq_one_letter_code
_entity_poly.pdbx_strand_id
1 'polypeptide(L)'
;MLDINICSQKSDSEKPLVLGLFIDQKVEIDHLLDHDIEELIKNKLVKLELGEVNKITTLSKIKNKVIYIIGLGEKEKYSQEKMKEATKNINSALGKEVIIDFDSFIGNLDVQEAAFNFILNVHYYNYKYDEFLSKKIENDVSWELVTKHEIKQTAIEAMNLAVAIDNTRDLVNKPYNALSAIELANYSQDLVNTLDSKKVTIQIFDKKQIEALKMGAFLAVNKGSTCEPRLIAIKYQGLEEWKEPIALVGKGIMYDTGGYSIKTSMNTMKCDMAGAATVLGVLESLVKNEVKVNVLVVICATDNRINGEALLPDDIITAMNGKTIEIVSTDAEGRLTLADAVYYAQKEGSKEVIDIATLTGACVVALGEYTTGIFGNDQEKINKFLEISLKTGESTWQLPITEHIKKQVRSSKVADLTNSTGRNMGASGAAAFIENFIEEKTKWLHLDIAGTAFHTSPGYKEFYGATGVMVQTIYQYLK
;
A
#
# COMPACT_ATOMS: atom_id res chain seq x y z
N MET A 1 19.20 -4.82 4.76
CA MET A 1 19.64 -6.07 4.09
C MET A 1 19.27 -7.20 5.03
N LEU A 2 18.51 -8.20 4.54
CA LEU A 2 18.11 -9.35 5.33
C LEU A 2 19.04 -10.51 5.01
N ASP A 3 19.75 -11.01 6.03
CA ASP A 3 20.46 -12.29 5.95
C ASP A 3 19.69 -13.31 6.80
N ILE A 4 19.43 -14.49 6.25
CA ILE A 4 18.73 -15.57 6.97
C ILE A 4 19.74 -16.66 7.26
N ASN A 5 19.99 -16.92 8.54
CA ASN A 5 20.88 -17.98 8.96
C ASN A 5 20.08 -19.10 9.63
N ILE A 6 19.89 -20.19 8.90
CA ILE A 6 19.23 -21.39 9.43
C ILE A 6 20.27 -22.13 10.27
N CYS A 7 20.44 -21.69 11.51
CA CYS A 7 21.33 -22.30 12.48
C CYS A 7 20.66 -22.33 13.86
N SER A 8 21.01 -23.30 14.69
CA SER A 8 20.53 -23.41 16.07
C SER A 8 21.42 -22.69 17.09
N GLN A 9 22.59 -22.20 16.68
CA GLN A 9 23.55 -21.56 17.58
C GLN A 9 23.29 -20.05 17.69
N LYS A 10 22.62 -19.68 18.78
CA LYS A 10 22.23 -18.30 19.10
C LYS A 10 23.41 -17.43 19.58
N SER A 11 24.51 -18.06 20.00
CA SER A 11 25.53 -17.47 20.87
C SER A 11 26.96 -17.41 20.30
N ASP A 12 27.15 -17.60 18.99
CA ASP A 12 28.50 -17.66 18.40
C ASP A 12 29.05 -16.32 17.84
N SER A 13 28.37 -15.20 18.11
CA SER A 13 28.64 -13.88 17.53
C SER A 13 28.77 -12.78 18.58
N GLU A 14 29.55 -11.72 18.29
CA GLU A 14 29.63 -10.53 19.14
C GLU A 14 28.44 -9.57 18.98
N LYS A 15 27.63 -9.75 17.92
CA LYS A 15 26.48 -8.90 17.61
C LYS A 15 25.43 -8.96 18.74
N PRO A 16 24.67 -7.87 19.02
CA PRO A 16 23.55 -7.93 19.94
C PRO A 16 22.53 -9.01 19.56
N LEU A 17 22.08 -9.77 20.56
CA LEU A 17 21.01 -10.76 20.41
C LEU A 17 19.67 -10.15 20.82
N VAL A 18 18.64 -10.31 20.01
CA VAL A 18 17.27 -9.85 20.25
C VAL A 18 16.37 -11.07 20.37
N LEU A 19 15.59 -11.16 21.44
CA LEU A 19 14.61 -12.22 21.65
C LEU A 19 13.35 -11.70 22.34
N GLY A 20 12.24 -12.37 22.10
CA GLY A 20 10.98 -12.13 22.78
C GLY A 20 10.84 -13.03 24.01
N LEU A 21 10.20 -12.52 25.08
CA LEU A 21 9.87 -13.33 26.25
C LEU A 21 8.42 -13.07 26.69
N PHE A 22 7.65 -14.14 26.86
CA PHE A 22 6.30 -14.08 27.40
C PHE A 22 6.32 -13.99 28.94
N ILE A 23 5.25 -13.41 29.49
CA ILE A 23 5.00 -13.45 30.93
C ILE A 23 4.92 -14.91 31.40
N ASP A 24 5.54 -15.21 32.55
CA ASP A 24 5.63 -16.54 33.17
C ASP A 24 6.34 -17.63 32.34
N GLN A 25 7.00 -17.25 31.24
CA GLN A 25 7.86 -18.16 30.50
C GLN A 25 9.17 -18.39 31.26
N LYS A 26 9.61 -19.66 31.33
CA LYS A 26 10.94 -20.01 31.81
C LYS A 26 12.01 -19.39 30.90
N VAL A 27 13.02 -18.75 31.49
CA VAL A 27 14.13 -18.16 30.74
C VAL A 27 15.06 -19.27 30.27
N GLU A 28 15.22 -19.40 28.96
CA GLU A 28 16.09 -20.41 28.32
C GLU A 28 16.88 -19.73 27.18
N ILE A 29 17.81 -18.86 27.55
CA ILE A 29 18.65 -18.07 26.62
C ILE A 29 20.06 -18.65 26.59
N ASP A 30 20.72 -18.67 27.76
CA ASP A 30 22.02 -19.30 27.99
C ASP A 30 22.17 -19.56 29.49
N HIS A 31 22.55 -20.79 29.84
CA HIS A 31 22.72 -21.23 31.23
C HIS A 31 23.61 -20.32 32.11
N LEU A 32 24.51 -19.54 31.52
CA LEU A 32 25.37 -18.58 32.24
C LEU A 32 24.65 -17.29 32.65
N LEU A 33 23.49 -17.00 32.04
CA LEU A 33 22.72 -15.77 32.20
C LEU A 33 21.29 -16.00 32.70
N ASP A 34 20.71 -17.19 32.47
CA ASP A 34 19.30 -17.46 32.74
C ASP A 34 18.88 -17.10 34.18
N HIS A 35 19.67 -17.50 35.18
CA HIS A 35 19.39 -17.21 36.59
C HIS A 35 19.38 -15.71 36.91
N ASP A 36 20.35 -14.96 36.38
CA ASP A 36 20.45 -13.52 36.59
C ASP A 36 19.24 -12.80 35.97
N ILE A 37 18.82 -13.23 34.77
CA ILE A 37 17.67 -12.65 34.06
C ILE A 37 16.37 -12.95 34.82
N GLU A 38 16.19 -14.16 35.35
CA GLU A 38 15.05 -14.51 36.21
C GLU A 38 14.99 -13.63 37.46
N GLU A 39 16.13 -13.36 38.09
CA GLU A 39 16.21 -12.45 39.24
C GLU A 39 15.84 -11.00 38.85
N LEU A 40 16.31 -10.52 37.69
CA LEU A 40 15.95 -9.20 37.17
C LEU A 40 14.45 -9.08 36.87
N ILE A 41 13.82 -10.12 36.33
CA ILE A 41 12.37 -10.18 36.10
C ILE A 41 11.64 -10.12 37.44
N LYS A 42 12.04 -10.94 38.42
CA LYS A 42 11.44 -10.97 39.77
C LYS A 42 11.52 -9.61 40.47
N ASN A 43 12.63 -8.90 40.28
CA ASN A 43 12.87 -7.57 40.83
C ASN A 43 12.24 -6.43 39.99
N LYS A 44 11.48 -6.75 38.93
CA LYS A 44 10.82 -5.79 38.03
C LYS A 44 11.77 -4.85 37.29
N LEU A 45 13.03 -5.27 37.13
CA LEU A 45 14.05 -4.56 36.36
C LEU A 45 14.01 -4.95 34.87
N VAL A 46 13.49 -6.14 34.56
CA VAL A 46 13.08 -6.54 33.21
C VAL A 46 11.56 -6.61 33.17
N LYS A 47 10.96 -5.83 32.27
CA LYS A 47 9.50 -5.76 32.09
C LYS A 47 9.09 -6.53 30.84
N LEU A 48 8.10 -7.41 30.99
CA LEU A 48 7.60 -8.26 29.91
C LEU A 48 6.24 -7.79 29.35
N GLU A 49 5.88 -6.55 29.65
CA GLU A 49 4.74 -5.87 29.01
C GLU A 49 4.98 -5.75 27.50
N LEU A 50 3.90 -5.76 26.71
CA LEU A 50 3.99 -5.86 25.26
C LEU A 50 4.83 -4.72 24.66
N GLY A 51 5.87 -5.08 23.91
CA GLY A 51 6.75 -4.14 23.22
C GLY A 51 7.78 -3.45 24.12
N GLU A 52 7.81 -3.69 25.43
CA GLU A 52 8.87 -3.16 26.29
C GLU A 52 10.23 -3.74 25.91
N VAL A 53 11.24 -2.87 25.75
CA VAL A 53 12.60 -3.26 25.35
C VAL A 53 13.53 -3.18 26.55
N ASN A 54 14.13 -4.31 26.92
CA ASN A 54 15.05 -4.41 28.05
C ASN A 54 16.46 -4.73 27.54
N LYS A 55 17.43 -3.86 27.85
CA LYS A 55 18.83 -4.04 27.48
C LYS A 55 19.63 -4.68 28.61
N ILE A 56 20.26 -5.82 28.34
CA ILE A 56 21.06 -6.58 29.31
C ILE A 56 22.49 -6.69 28.78
N THR A 57 23.46 -6.27 29.58
CA THR A 57 24.89 -6.46 29.24
C THR A 57 25.33 -7.82 29.75
N THR A 58 25.95 -8.63 28.88
CA THR A 58 26.31 -10.02 29.22
C THR A 58 27.58 -10.13 30.06
N LEU A 59 28.33 -9.03 30.20
CA LEU A 59 29.62 -8.96 30.91
C LEU A 59 30.59 -10.06 30.44
N SER A 60 30.56 -10.36 29.14
CA SER A 60 31.39 -11.40 28.50
C SER A 60 31.16 -12.82 29.00
N LYS A 61 30.02 -13.08 29.68
CA LYS A 61 29.59 -14.44 30.02
C LYS A 61 29.25 -15.27 28.78
N ILE A 62 28.78 -14.61 27.72
CA ILE A 62 28.59 -15.19 26.38
C ILE A 62 29.26 -14.28 25.33
N LYS A 63 29.38 -14.74 24.08
CA LYS A 63 30.02 -13.94 23.01
C LYS A 63 29.24 -12.66 22.67
N ASN A 64 27.90 -12.72 22.64
CA ASN A 64 27.09 -11.52 22.39
C ASN A 64 27.33 -10.52 23.54
N LYS A 65 27.70 -9.27 23.22
CA LYS A 65 27.99 -8.26 24.26
C LYS A 65 26.73 -7.76 24.98
N VAL A 66 25.60 -7.78 24.27
CA VAL A 66 24.32 -7.26 24.72
C VAL A 66 23.21 -8.22 24.29
N ILE A 67 22.22 -8.39 25.16
CA ILE A 67 20.94 -9.03 24.87
C ILE A 67 19.84 -7.98 24.99
N TYR A 68 18.92 -7.95 24.04
CA TYR A 68 17.67 -7.21 24.13
C TYR A 68 16.51 -8.19 24.30
N ILE A 69 15.78 -8.06 25.41
CA ILE A 69 14.55 -8.81 25.67
C ILE A 69 13.37 -7.91 25.37
N ILE A 70 12.54 -8.32 24.41
CA ILE A 70 11.29 -7.68 24.07
C ILE A 70 10.16 -8.39 24.80
N GLY A 71 9.39 -7.65 25.60
CA GLY A 71 8.21 -8.20 26.27
C GLY A 71 7.12 -8.56 25.25
N LEU A 72 6.62 -9.79 25.32
CA LEU A 72 5.54 -10.28 24.44
C LEU A 72 4.17 -10.33 25.14
N GLY A 73 4.12 -9.95 26.43
CA GLY A 73 2.91 -10.04 27.25
C GLY A 73 2.48 -11.48 27.53
N GLU A 74 1.19 -11.67 27.75
CA GLU A 74 0.59 -12.99 28.01
C GLU A 74 0.54 -13.85 26.74
N LYS A 75 1.13 -15.05 26.79
CA LYS A 75 1.20 -15.97 25.66
C LYS A 75 -0.17 -16.35 25.08
N GLU A 76 -1.16 -16.59 25.94
CA GLU A 76 -2.52 -16.98 25.52
C GLU A 76 -3.27 -15.89 24.75
N LYS A 77 -2.86 -14.63 24.92
CA LYS A 77 -3.46 -13.50 24.21
C LYS A 77 -2.59 -13.05 23.04
N TYR A 78 -1.53 -13.77 22.69
CA TYR A 78 -0.59 -13.39 21.63
C TYR A 78 -1.22 -13.63 20.25
N SER A 79 -1.08 -12.65 19.37
CA SER A 79 -1.69 -12.61 18.04
C SER A 79 -0.74 -11.93 17.04
N GLN A 80 -1.08 -11.98 15.76
CA GLN A 80 -0.35 -11.26 14.70
C GLN A 80 -0.27 -9.75 14.98
N GLU A 81 -1.36 -9.16 15.49
CA GLU A 81 -1.41 -7.75 15.87
C GLU A 81 -0.43 -7.43 17.00
N LYS A 82 -0.34 -8.29 18.02
CA LYS A 82 0.63 -8.12 19.11
C LYS A 82 2.06 -8.34 18.66
N MET A 83 2.30 -9.27 17.72
CA MET A 83 3.62 -9.42 17.12
C MET A 83 4.03 -8.15 16.38
N LYS A 84 3.11 -7.50 15.65
CA LYS A 84 3.34 -6.19 15.02
C LYS A 84 3.74 -5.12 16.03
N GLU A 85 3.03 -5.05 17.15
CA GLU A 85 3.37 -4.10 18.23
C GLU A 85 4.75 -4.39 18.86
N ALA A 86 5.07 -5.66 19.11
CA ALA A 86 6.35 -6.06 19.70
C ALA A 86 7.54 -5.78 18.76
N THR A 87 7.38 -6.08 17.47
CA THR A 87 8.43 -5.94 16.45
C THR A 87 8.74 -4.49 16.07
N LYS A 88 7.82 -3.56 16.34
CA LYS A 88 7.98 -2.12 16.10
C LYS A 88 9.23 -1.51 16.70
N ASN A 89 9.69 -2.03 17.84
CA ASN A 89 10.87 -1.51 18.54
C ASN A 89 12.18 -2.23 18.13
N ILE A 90 12.13 -3.14 17.16
CA ILE A 90 13.32 -3.74 16.54
C ILE A 90 13.84 -2.78 15.48
N ASN A 91 14.76 -1.90 15.87
CA ASN A 91 15.32 -0.88 14.98
C ASN A 91 16.81 -0.59 15.29
N SER A 92 17.38 0.39 14.60
CA SER A 92 18.80 0.75 14.74
C SER A 92 19.24 1.15 16.16
N ALA A 93 18.31 1.52 17.06
CA ALA A 93 18.62 1.79 18.46
C ALA A 93 19.09 0.54 19.23
N LEU A 94 18.75 -0.66 18.76
CA LEU A 94 19.24 -1.92 19.31
C LEU A 94 20.68 -2.20 18.82
N GLY A 95 21.03 -1.73 17.62
CA GLY A 95 22.34 -1.87 17.00
C GLY A 95 22.24 -1.77 15.48
N LYS A 96 23.37 -1.50 14.80
CA LYS A 96 23.43 -1.50 13.33
C LYS A 96 23.33 -2.90 12.73
N GLU A 97 23.82 -3.90 13.45
CA GLU A 97 23.73 -5.30 13.08
C GLU A 97 23.22 -6.07 14.30
N VAL A 98 22.12 -6.81 14.17
CA VAL A 98 21.51 -7.57 15.26
C VAL A 98 21.21 -9.01 14.83
N ILE A 99 21.29 -9.93 15.77
CA ILE A 99 20.81 -11.30 15.61
C ILE A 99 19.46 -11.40 16.31
N ILE A 100 18.47 -11.97 15.65
CA ILE A 100 17.12 -12.12 16.16
C ILE A 100 16.82 -13.61 16.31
N ASP A 101 16.52 -14.05 17.53
CA ASP A 101 15.99 -15.39 17.78
C ASP A 101 14.51 -15.43 17.39
N PHE A 102 14.23 -15.72 16.13
CA PHE A 102 12.86 -15.69 15.59
C PHE A 102 11.93 -16.67 16.31
N ASP A 103 12.44 -17.83 16.72
CA ASP A 103 11.67 -18.86 17.42
C ASP A 103 11.01 -18.32 18.71
N SER A 104 11.63 -17.34 19.35
CA SER A 104 11.12 -16.69 20.56
C SER A 104 9.87 -15.83 20.33
N PHE A 105 9.63 -15.38 19.09
CA PHE A 105 8.49 -14.52 18.72
C PHE A 105 7.29 -15.30 18.17
N ILE A 106 7.41 -16.62 17.91
CA ILE A 106 6.35 -17.41 17.26
C ILE A 106 5.13 -17.57 18.19
N GLY A 107 5.37 -17.87 19.48
CA GLY A 107 4.29 -18.14 20.43
C GLY A 107 3.43 -19.34 20.02
N ASN A 108 2.15 -19.09 19.74
CA ASN A 108 1.16 -20.08 19.29
C ASN A 108 0.75 -19.89 17.81
N LEU A 109 1.46 -19.03 17.07
CA LEU A 109 1.15 -18.72 15.67
C LEU A 109 1.65 -19.82 14.73
N ASP A 110 1.08 -19.87 13.53
CA ASP A 110 1.67 -20.65 12.43
C ASP A 110 3.06 -20.09 12.10
N VAL A 111 4.04 -20.97 11.93
CA VAL A 111 5.45 -20.59 11.76
C VAL A 111 5.67 -19.80 10.47
N GLN A 112 5.01 -20.17 9.37
CA GLN A 112 5.18 -19.50 8.09
C GLN A 112 4.50 -18.14 8.11
N GLU A 113 3.28 -18.07 8.66
CA GLU A 113 2.56 -16.81 8.80
C GLU A 113 3.29 -15.84 9.75
N ALA A 114 3.81 -16.34 10.87
CA ALA A 114 4.63 -15.56 11.79
C ALA A 114 5.90 -15.03 11.12
N ALA A 115 6.61 -15.86 10.35
CA ALA A 115 7.83 -15.44 9.65
C ALA A 115 7.53 -14.35 8.62
N PHE A 116 6.47 -14.54 7.83
CA PHE A 116 6.04 -13.59 6.81
C PHE A 116 5.72 -12.22 7.42
N ASN A 117 4.86 -12.19 8.44
CA ASN A 117 4.45 -10.94 9.09
C ASN A 117 5.58 -10.31 9.92
N PHE A 118 6.44 -11.11 10.56
CA PHE A 118 7.59 -10.59 11.31
C PHE A 118 8.51 -9.77 10.40
N ILE A 119 8.86 -10.33 9.24
CA ILE A 119 9.73 -9.69 8.25
C ILE A 119 9.10 -8.40 7.73
N LEU A 120 7.81 -8.46 7.35
CA LEU A 120 7.08 -7.28 6.90
C LEU A 120 7.05 -6.18 7.97
N ASN A 121 6.72 -6.52 9.22
CA ASN A 121 6.59 -5.55 10.30
C ASN A 121 7.93 -4.88 10.64
N VAL A 122 9.00 -5.66 10.77
CA VAL A 122 10.34 -5.11 11.03
C VAL A 122 10.74 -4.17 9.89
N HIS A 123 10.51 -4.55 8.63
CA HIS A 123 10.82 -3.68 7.50
C HIS A 123 9.99 -2.40 7.51
N TYR A 124 8.67 -2.54 7.68
CA TYR A 124 7.70 -1.44 7.66
C TYR A 124 8.05 -0.34 8.67
N TYR A 125 8.42 -0.72 9.90
CA TYR A 125 8.77 0.21 10.98
C TYR A 125 10.20 0.74 10.91
N ASN A 126 11.07 0.17 10.08
CA ASN A 126 12.42 0.68 9.83
C ASN A 126 12.54 1.56 8.58
N TYR A 127 11.50 1.63 7.77
CA TYR A 127 11.43 2.55 6.63
C TYR A 127 11.72 4.00 7.04
N LYS A 128 12.43 4.69 6.15
CA LYS A 128 12.74 6.11 6.28
C LYS A 128 12.63 6.76 4.91
N TYR A 129 12.09 7.97 4.88
CA TYR A 129 12.10 8.80 3.69
C TYR A 129 12.94 10.05 3.94
N ASP A 130 14.18 10.05 3.45
CA ASP A 130 15.13 11.14 3.66
C ASP A 130 15.72 11.72 2.36
N GLU A 131 15.18 11.34 1.20
CA GLU A 131 15.66 11.70 -0.14
C GLU A 131 16.00 13.19 -0.24
N PHE A 132 15.11 14.06 0.26
CA PHE A 132 15.23 15.52 0.21
C PHE A 132 15.82 16.16 1.47
N LEU A 133 16.22 15.38 2.49
CA LEU A 133 16.89 15.90 3.67
C LEU A 133 18.40 16.10 3.40
N SER A 134 18.92 17.25 3.83
CA SER A 134 20.36 17.55 3.76
C SER A 134 21.19 16.69 4.71
N LYS A 135 20.63 16.39 5.89
CA LYS A 135 21.16 15.39 6.83
C LYS A 135 20.30 14.14 6.73
N LYS A 136 20.90 13.05 6.27
CA LYS A 136 20.25 11.74 6.12
C LYS A 136 19.91 11.14 7.50
N ILE A 137 18.86 10.33 7.53
CA ILE A 137 18.40 9.66 8.74
C ILE A 137 19.23 8.38 8.90
N GLU A 138 20.00 8.29 9.99
CA GLU A 138 20.68 7.05 10.36
C GLU A 138 19.67 6.11 11.03
N ASN A 139 19.12 5.17 10.25
CA ASN A 139 18.27 4.09 10.76
C ASN A 139 18.55 2.74 10.08
N ASP A 140 19.76 2.57 9.55
CA ASP A 140 20.11 1.34 8.85
C ASP A 140 20.36 0.23 9.88
N VAL A 141 19.46 -0.75 9.90
CA VAL A 141 19.57 -1.98 10.69
C VAL A 141 19.71 -3.17 9.74
N SER A 142 20.79 -3.91 9.90
CA SER A 142 20.94 -5.26 9.35
C SER A 142 20.54 -6.25 10.42
N TRP A 143 19.75 -7.24 10.04
CA TRP A 143 19.25 -8.24 10.98
C TRP A 143 19.40 -9.63 10.39
N GLU A 144 19.79 -10.54 11.28
CA GLU A 144 19.99 -11.95 10.99
C GLU A 144 18.94 -12.76 11.76
N LEU A 145 18.06 -13.46 11.06
CA LEU A 145 17.09 -14.35 11.71
C LEU A 145 17.75 -15.70 11.99
N VAL A 146 17.70 -16.11 13.27
CA VAL A 146 18.10 -17.44 13.75
C VAL A 146 16.83 -18.21 14.07
N THR A 147 16.68 -19.38 13.46
CA THR A 147 15.50 -20.25 13.64
C THR A 147 15.84 -21.69 13.33
N LYS A 148 15.15 -22.63 14.00
CA LYS A 148 15.19 -24.06 13.66
C LYS A 148 14.22 -24.45 12.53
N HIS A 149 13.41 -23.51 12.05
CA HIS A 149 12.36 -23.76 11.07
C HIS A 149 12.82 -23.42 9.65
N GLU A 150 12.35 -24.19 8.66
CA GLU A 150 12.58 -23.89 7.24
C GLU A 150 11.61 -22.79 6.79
N ILE A 151 12.11 -21.55 6.72
CA ILE A 151 11.32 -20.36 6.36
C ILE A 151 11.90 -19.59 5.18
N LYS A 152 12.95 -20.11 4.51
CA LYS A 152 13.71 -19.34 3.53
C LYS A 152 12.86 -18.79 2.39
N GLN A 153 11.97 -19.61 1.83
CA GLN A 153 11.10 -19.19 0.73
C GLN A 153 10.11 -18.12 1.17
N THR A 154 9.47 -18.32 2.33
CA THR A 154 8.53 -17.37 2.94
C THR A 154 9.20 -16.04 3.25
N ALA A 155 10.45 -16.09 3.71
CA ALA A 155 11.21 -14.91 4.03
C ALA A 155 11.62 -14.12 2.77
N ILE A 156 12.04 -14.81 1.70
CA ILE A 156 12.26 -14.17 0.39
C ILE A 156 10.97 -13.50 -0.11
N GLU A 157 9.85 -14.21 -0.01
CA GLU A 157 8.54 -13.71 -0.44
C GLU A 157 8.14 -12.44 0.32
N ALA A 158 8.24 -12.48 1.65
CA ALA A 158 7.95 -11.35 2.53
C ALA A 158 8.88 -10.17 2.27
N MET A 159 10.16 -10.42 2.01
CA MET A 159 11.14 -9.37 1.74
C MET A 159 10.90 -8.69 0.39
N ASN A 160 10.55 -9.46 -0.65
CA ASN A 160 10.16 -8.92 -1.95
C ASN A 160 8.94 -8.01 -1.82
N LEU A 161 7.94 -8.42 -1.03
CA LEU A 161 6.75 -7.61 -0.75
C LEU A 161 7.08 -6.37 0.08
N ALA A 162 7.93 -6.49 1.11
CA ALA A 162 8.37 -5.37 1.94
C ALA A 162 9.05 -4.27 1.12
N VAL A 163 9.94 -4.66 0.21
CA VAL A 163 10.62 -3.72 -0.70
C VAL A 163 9.62 -3.04 -1.63
N ALA A 164 8.63 -3.77 -2.17
CA ALA A 164 7.60 -3.18 -3.01
C ALA A 164 6.69 -2.19 -2.25
N ILE A 165 6.39 -2.47 -0.98
CA ILE A 165 5.69 -1.53 -0.09
C ILE A 165 6.51 -0.27 0.12
N ASP A 166 7.81 -0.39 0.38
CA ASP A 166 8.67 0.77 0.60
C ASP A 166 8.87 1.60 -0.67
N ASN A 167 9.01 0.96 -1.84
CA ASN A 167 9.02 1.65 -3.13
C ASN A 167 7.70 2.41 -3.38
N THR A 168 6.56 1.80 -2.99
CA THR A 168 5.25 2.48 -3.02
C THR A 168 5.26 3.72 -2.12
N ARG A 169 5.81 3.60 -0.91
CA ARG A 169 5.91 4.71 0.05
C ARG A 169 6.82 5.83 -0.46
N ASP A 170 7.93 5.48 -1.11
CA ASP A 170 8.83 6.45 -1.74
C ASP A 170 8.11 7.28 -2.80
N LEU A 171 7.35 6.64 -3.70
CA LEU A 171 6.58 7.35 -4.72
C LEU A 171 5.57 8.32 -4.11
N VAL A 172 4.80 7.88 -3.12
CA VAL A 172 3.77 8.73 -2.48
C VAL A 172 4.38 9.84 -1.64
N ASN A 173 5.56 9.61 -1.06
CA ASN A 173 6.28 10.62 -0.30
C ASN A 173 6.98 11.66 -1.18
N LYS A 174 7.34 11.33 -2.43
CA LYS A 174 7.98 12.27 -3.35
C LYS A 174 7.09 13.50 -3.61
N PRO A 175 7.66 14.72 -3.58
CA PRO A 175 6.91 15.93 -3.90
C PRO A 175 6.69 16.05 -5.41
N TYR A 176 5.62 16.74 -5.81
CA TYR A 176 5.24 16.89 -7.21
C TYR A 176 6.37 17.44 -8.11
N ASN A 177 7.18 18.38 -7.61
CA ASN A 177 8.29 18.95 -8.39
C ASN A 177 9.43 17.95 -8.68
N ALA A 178 9.38 16.75 -8.11
CA ALA A 178 10.27 15.63 -8.41
C ALA A 178 9.55 14.42 -9.03
N LEU A 179 8.21 14.38 -9.00
CA LEU A 179 7.41 13.28 -9.52
C LEU A 179 6.18 13.84 -10.27
N SER A 180 6.39 14.20 -11.53
CA SER A 180 5.34 14.59 -12.47
C SER A 180 4.73 13.36 -13.18
N ALA A 181 3.75 13.57 -14.07
CA ALA A 181 3.17 12.48 -14.86
C ALA A 181 4.22 11.83 -15.79
N ILE A 182 5.16 12.63 -16.30
CA ILE A 182 6.28 12.15 -17.11
C ILE A 182 7.25 11.32 -16.25
N GLU A 183 7.58 11.80 -15.05
CA GLU A 183 8.50 11.07 -14.17
C GLU A 183 7.88 9.77 -13.62
N LEU A 184 6.56 9.73 -13.38
CA LEU A 184 5.90 8.47 -13.03
C LEU A 184 5.95 7.44 -14.17
N ALA A 185 5.84 7.91 -15.43
CA ALA A 185 5.97 7.06 -16.60
C ALA A 185 7.43 6.55 -16.77
N ASN A 186 8.43 7.42 -16.56
CA ASN A 186 9.83 7.04 -16.55
C ASN A 186 10.10 5.99 -15.46
N TYR A 187 9.63 6.24 -14.23
CA TYR A 187 9.75 5.30 -13.12
C TYR A 187 9.13 3.94 -13.46
N SER A 188 7.95 3.93 -14.10
CA SER A 188 7.29 2.69 -14.50
C SER A 188 8.10 1.91 -15.55
N GLN A 189 8.72 2.62 -16.49
CA GLN A 189 9.64 2.01 -17.47
C GLN A 189 10.88 1.43 -16.77
N ASP A 190 11.48 2.17 -15.84
CA ASP A 190 12.67 1.75 -15.09
C ASP A 190 12.37 0.57 -14.16
N LEU A 191 11.20 0.55 -13.53
CA LEU A 191 10.72 -0.58 -12.74
C LEU A 191 10.64 -1.84 -13.63
N VAL A 192 9.99 -1.76 -14.79
CA VAL A 192 9.88 -2.89 -15.72
C VAL A 192 11.24 -3.36 -16.22
N ASN A 193 12.15 -2.44 -16.50
CA ASN A 193 13.54 -2.77 -16.88
C ASN A 193 14.28 -3.49 -15.73
N THR A 194 14.11 -3.01 -14.49
CA THR A 194 14.76 -3.57 -13.29
C THR A 194 14.21 -4.96 -12.94
N LEU A 195 12.94 -5.21 -13.21
CA LEU A 195 12.32 -6.53 -13.04
C LEU A 195 12.88 -7.57 -14.03
N ASP A 196 13.49 -7.14 -15.16
CA ASP A 196 14.16 -7.96 -16.18
C ASP A 196 13.40 -9.27 -16.53
N SER A 197 12.07 -9.14 -16.70
CA SER A 197 11.19 -10.29 -16.91
C SER A 197 10.53 -10.23 -18.27
N LYS A 198 10.72 -11.28 -19.08
CA LYS A 198 10.05 -11.45 -20.38
C LYS A 198 8.53 -11.58 -20.28
N LYS A 199 8.00 -11.79 -19.07
CA LYS A 199 6.56 -11.85 -18.79
C LYS A 199 5.94 -10.46 -18.62
N VAL A 200 6.76 -9.41 -18.57
CA VAL A 200 6.31 -8.04 -18.34
C VAL A 200 6.52 -7.21 -19.60
N THR A 201 5.49 -6.50 -20.03
CA THR A 201 5.57 -5.53 -21.13
C THR A 201 4.89 -4.24 -20.72
N ILE A 202 5.49 -3.11 -21.09
CA ILE A 202 4.96 -1.78 -20.79
C ILE A 202 4.69 -1.02 -22.08
N GLN A 203 3.58 -0.30 -22.11
CA GLN A 203 3.24 0.66 -23.13
C GLN A 203 2.89 1.98 -22.45
N ILE A 204 3.61 3.04 -22.83
CA ILE A 204 3.38 4.41 -22.36
C ILE A 204 2.82 5.19 -23.55
N PHE A 205 1.65 5.77 -23.37
CA PHE A 205 0.98 6.58 -24.37
C PHE A 205 1.19 8.06 -24.07
N ASP A 206 1.59 8.81 -25.09
CA ASP A 206 1.65 10.27 -25.04
C ASP A 206 0.26 10.91 -25.24
N LYS A 207 0.20 12.24 -25.13
CA LYS A 207 -1.04 13.01 -25.27
C LYS A 207 -1.77 12.73 -26.60
N LYS A 208 -1.05 12.66 -27.72
CA LYS A 208 -1.65 12.46 -29.05
C LYS A 208 -2.27 11.06 -29.16
N GLN A 209 -1.61 10.07 -28.59
CA GLN A 209 -2.13 8.70 -28.56
C GLN A 209 -3.34 8.59 -27.63
N ILE A 210 -3.35 9.29 -26.49
CA ILE A 210 -4.51 9.38 -25.58
C ILE A 210 -5.71 10.06 -26.29
N GLU A 211 -5.46 11.14 -27.06
CA GLU A 211 -6.47 11.80 -27.90
C GLU A 211 -7.06 10.83 -28.94
N ALA A 212 -6.21 10.01 -29.58
CA ALA A 212 -6.65 9.00 -30.54
C ALA A 212 -7.52 7.90 -29.90
N LEU A 213 -7.28 7.58 -28.62
CA LEU A 213 -8.12 6.68 -27.82
C LEU A 213 -9.44 7.33 -27.38
N LYS A 214 -9.63 8.63 -27.60
CA LYS A 214 -10.81 9.42 -27.21
C LYS A 214 -11.07 9.43 -25.70
N MET A 215 -10.01 9.43 -24.89
CA MET A 215 -10.10 9.53 -23.43
C MET A 215 -10.41 10.97 -22.99
N GLY A 216 -11.59 11.47 -23.36
CA GLY A 216 -11.96 12.86 -23.14
C GLY A 216 -12.19 13.21 -21.66
N ALA A 217 -12.52 12.25 -20.80
CA ALA A 217 -12.65 12.49 -19.36
C ALA A 217 -11.27 12.70 -18.71
N PHE A 218 -10.29 11.86 -19.08
CA PHE A 218 -8.90 12.01 -18.65
C PHE A 218 -8.25 13.29 -19.19
N LEU A 219 -8.40 13.55 -20.49
CA LEU A 219 -7.82 14.73 -21.13
C LEU A 219 -8.41 16.04 -20.61
N ALA A 220 -9.70 16.05 -20.24
CA ALA A 220 -10.35 17.22 -19.67
C ALA A 220 -9.70 17.68 -18.35
N VAL A 221 -9.32 16.74 -17.48
CA VAL A 221 -8.60 17.03 -16.24
C VAL A 221 -7.23 17.65 -16.54
N ASN A 222 -6.51 17.10 -17.52
CA ASN A 222 -5.17 17.59 -17.89
C ASN A 222 -5.15 19.00 -18.49
N LYS A 223 -6.25 19.52 -19.05
CA LYS A 223 -6.25 20.82 -19.74
C LYS A 223 -5.71 21.97 -18.89
N GLY A 224 -5.89 21.89 -17.58
CA GLY A 224 -5.38 22.86 -16.61
C GLY A 224 -3.86 22.82 -16.37
N SER A 225 -3.18 21.80 -16.88
CA SER A 225 -1.76 21.54 -16.67
C SER A 225 -0.88 22.01 -17.83
N THR A 226 0.36 22.35 -17.50
CA THR A 226 1.45 22.46 -18.49
C THR A 226 2.25 21.17 -18.62
N CYS A 227 2.11 20.22 -17.69
CA CYS A 227 2.67 18.89 -17.81
C CYS A 227 1.72 18.03 -18.66
N GLU A 228 2.24 17.43 -19.72
CA GLU A 228 1.44 16.52 -20.54
C GLU A 228 1.07 15.25 -19.77
N PRO A 229 -0.09 14.65 -20.05
CA PRO A 229 -0.54 13.44 -19.39
C PRO A 229 0.19 12.22 -19.96
N ARG A 230 0.17 11.12 -19.21
CA ARG A 230 0.66 9.81 -19.64
C ARG A 230 -0.37 8.75 -19.28
N LEU A 231 -0.71 7.88 -20.23
CA LEU A 231 -1.38 6.63 -19.94
C LEU A 231 -0.31 5.55 -19.89
N ILE A 232 -0.22 4.84 -18.78
CA ILE A 232 0.73 3.75 -18.55
C ILE A 232 -0.05 2.45 -18.49
N ALA A 233 0.26 1.52 -19.38
CA ALA A 233 -0.32 0.18 -19.42
C ALA A 233 0.78 -0.87 -19.29
N ILE A 234 0.73 -1.71 -18.25
CA ILE A 234 1.74 -2.76 -18.01
C ILE A 234 1.04 -4.12 -17.95
N LYS A 235 1.46 -5.04 -18.83
CA LYS A 235 0.97 -6.42 -18.87
C LYS A 235 1.97 -7.31 -18.15
N TYR A 236 1.51 -8.05 -17.15
CA TYR A 236 2.23 -9.15 -16.52
C TYR A 236 1.53 -10.47 -16.85
N GLN A 237 2.18 -11.29 -17.68
CA GLN A 237 1.69 -12.62 -18.07
C GLN A 237 2.30 -13.69 -17.15
N GLY A 238 1.72 -13.87 -15.96
CA GLY A 238 2.14 -14.90 -15.00
C GLY A 238 1.68 -16.31 -15.37
N LEU A 239 0.68 -16.44 -16.25
CA LEU A 239 0.15 -17.70 -16.78
C LEU A 239 0.70 -18.01 -18.18
N GLU A 240 0.47 -19.22 -18.68
CA GLU A 240 0.93 -19.63 -20.01
C GLU A 240 0.26 -18.83 -21.14
N GLU A 241 -1.03 -18.54 -21.01
CA GLU A 241 -1.82 -17.79 -22.00
C GLU A 241 -2.24 -16.43 -21.45
N TRP A 242 -2.20 -15.38 -22.27
CA TRP A 242 -2.82 -14.09 -21.94
C TRP A 242 -4.32 -14.11 -22.23
N LYS A 243 -5.11 -14.48 -21.21
CA LYS A 243 -6.58 -14.47 -21.25
C LYS A 243 -7.14 -13.86 -19.97
N GLU A 244 -8.22 -13.10 -20.15
CA GLU A 244 -9.03 -12.47 -19.08
C GLU A 244 -8.19 -11.90 -17.92
N PRO A 245 -7.21 -11.03 -18.19
CA PRO A 245 -6.34 -10.48 -17.15
C PRO A 245 -7.15 -9.71 -16.11
N ILE A 246 -6.75 -9.79 -14.85
CA ILE A 246 -7.28 -8.92 -13.79
C ILE A 246 -6.66 -7.54 -14.00
N ALA A 247 -7.50 -6.50 -14.12
CA ALA A 247 -7.02 -5.14 -14.22
C ALA A 247 -6.79 -4.54 -12.83
N LEU A 248 -5.61 -3.95 -12.64
CA LEU A 248 -5.31 -3.08 -11.50
C LEU A 248 -5.23 -1.64 -12.00
N VAL A 249 -6.20 -0.81 -11.62
CA VAL A 249 -6.32 0.57 -12.11
C VAL A 249 -5.98 1.54 -11.00
N GLY A 250 -4.89 2.31 -11.15
CA GLY A 250 -4.44 3.25 -10.13
C GLY A 250 -4.77 4.70 -10.48
N LYS A 251 -5.40 5.45 -9.56
CA LYS A 251 -5.53 6.92 -9.69
C LYS A 251 -4.13 7.55 -9.69
N GLY A 252 -3.79 8.27 -10.76
CA GLY A 252 -2.49 8.91 -10.96
C GLY A 252 -2.58 10.44 -11.00
N ILE A 253 -3.23 11.07 -10.01
CA ILE A 253 -3.24 12.54 -9.92
C ILE A 253 -1.99 13.00 -9.16
N MET A 254 -1.00 13.50 -9.90
CA MET A 254 0.33 13.82 -9.37
C MET A 254 0.30 15.01 -8.40
N TYR A 255 -0.63 15.92 -8.60
CA TYR A 255 -0.97 16.97 -7.65
C TYR A 255 -2.38 17.49 -7.95
N ASP A 256 -3.14 17.74 -6.89
CA ASP A 256 -4.53 18.18 -6.99
C ASP A 256 -4.75 19.54 -6.32
N THR A 257 -4.98 20.58 -7.13
CA THR A 257 -5.39 21.90 -6.62
C THR A 257 -6.91 22.02 -6.48
N GLY A 258 -7.66 21.04 -6.97
CA GLY A 258 -9.10 21.08 -7.17
C GLY A 258 -9.56 21.82 -8.43
N GLY A 259 -8.63 22.28 -9.29
CA GLY A 259 -8.96 23.13 -10.43
C GLY A 259 -9.67 24.43 -10.01
N TYR A 260 -10.67 24.88 -10.77
CA TYR A 260 -11.46 26.07 -10.45
C TYR A 260 -12.35 25.89 -9.20
N SER A 261 -12.70 24.66 -8.84
CA SER A 261 -13.21 24.26 -7.52
C SER A 261 -12.09 24.19 -6.49
N ILE A 262 -11.35 25.30 -6.34
CA ILE A 262 -10.07 25.35 -5.62
C ILE A 262 -10.16 24.88 -4.16
N LYS A 263 -9.22 24.04 -3.73
CA LYS A 263 -9.10 23.61 -2.33
C LYS A 263 -8.66 24.77 -1.43
N THR A 264 -9.17 24.80 -0.21
CA THR A 264 -8.77 25.77 0.82
C THR A 264 -7.43 25.43 1.49
N SER A 265 -7.02 24.17 1.46
CA SER A 265 -5.73 23.65 1.91
C SER A 265 -5.27 22.54 0.97
N MET A 266 -4.00 22.55 0.58
CA MET A 266 -3.43 21.63 -0.42
C MET A 266 -2.22 20.85 0.09
N ASN A 267 -1.85 21.02 1.36
CA ASN A 267 -0.81 20.19 1.96
C ASN A 267 -1.22 18.72 1.81
N THR A 268 -0.23 17.86 1.58
CA THR A 268 -0.36 16.42 1.33
C THR A 268 -1.02 16.00 0.01
N MET A 269 -1.50 16.91 -0.86
CA MET A 269 -2.05 16.52 -2.18
C MET A 269 -1.03 15.90 -3.16
N LYS A 270 0.26 15.83 -2.79
CA LYS A 270 1.24 14.97 -3.46
C LYS A 270 0.89 13.47 -3.35
N CYS A 271 0.13 13.07 -2.33
CA CYS A 271 -0.26 11.68 -2.14
C CYS A 271 -1.44 11.27 -3.03
N ASP A 272 -1.97 12.17 -3.88
CA ASP A 272 -3.17 11.90 -4.68
C ASP A 272 -2.94 10.95 -5.87
N MET A 273 -1.68 10.50 -6.02
CA MET A 273 -1.23 9.45 -6.92
C MET A 273 -1.00 8.11 -6.20
N ALA A 274 -1.38 7.97 -4.92
CA ALA A 274 -1.11 6.75 -4.16
C ALA A 274 -1.76 5.50 -4.75
N GLY A 275 -2.90 5.64 -5.43
CA GLY A 275 -3.50 4.53 -6.18
C GLY A 275 -2.57 3.99 -7.27
N ALA A 276 -1.95 4.89 -8.05
CA ALA A 276 -0.95 4.54 -9.05
C ALA A 276 0.31 3.91 -8.43
N ALA A 277 0.79 4.45 -7.31
CA ALA A 277 1.93 3.86 -6.60
C ALA A 277 1.61 2.42 -6.11
N THR A 278 0.43 2.21 -5.50
CA THR A 278 0.00 0.91 -4.98
C THR A 278 -0.05 -0.15 -6.08
N VAL A 279 -0.63 0.15 -7.25
CA VAL A 279 -0.69 -0.85 -8.34
C VAL A 279 0.69 -1.20 -8.91
N LEU A 280 1.65 -0.27 -8.89
CA LEU A 280 3.03 -0.54 -9.26
C LEU A 280 3.74 -1.41 -8.22
N GLY A 281 3.52 -1.18 -6.93
CA GLY A 281 4.04 -2.04 -5.86
C GLY A 281 3.45 -3.45 -5.90
N VAL A 282 2.15 -3.59 -6.16
CA VAL A 282 1.51 -4.90 -6.39
C VAL A 282 2.16 -5.59 -7.59
N LEU A 283 2.31 -4.91 -8.73
CA LEU A 283 3.00 -5.48 -9.89
C LEU A 283 4.42 -5.96 -9.55
N GLU A 284 5.20 -5.13 -8.86
CA GLU A 284 6.58 -5.47 -8.47
C GLU A 284 6.61 -6.76 -7.64
N SER A 285 5.76 -6.86 -6.61
CA SER A 285 5.67 -8.05 -5.76
C SER A 285 5.19 -9.30 -6.51
N LEU A 286 4.20 -9.17 -7.40
CA LEU A 286 3.72 -10.30 -8.21
C LEU A 286 4.82 -10.85 -9.12
N VAL A 287 5.60 -9.97 -9.75
CA VAL A 287 6.69 -10.37 -10.66
C VAL A 287 7.85 -10.99 -9.90
N LYS A 288 8.32 -10.35 -8.81
CA LYS A 288 9.43 -10.85 -7.98
C LYS A 288 9.12 -12.20 -7.32
N ASN A 289 7.85 -12.45 -6.98
CA ASN A 289 7.39 -13.70 -6.39
C ASN A 289 6.82 -14.70 -7.44
N GLU A 290 6.93 -14.37 -8.73
CA GLU A 290 6.47 -15.20 -9.86
C GLU A 290 5.04 -15.73 -9.76
N VAL A 291 4.13 -14.92 -9.20
CA VAL A 291 2.73 -15.29 -8.94
C VAL A 291 2.05 -15.64 -10.26
N LYS A 292 1.30 -16.76 -10.27
CA LYS A 292 0.67 -17.32 -11.48
C LYS A 292 -0.67 -16.65 -11.79
N VAL A 293 -0.61 -15.39 -12.20
CA VAL A 293 -1.78 -14.57 -12.54
C VAL A 293 -1.49 -13.68 -13.74
N ASN A 294 -2.49 -13.42 -14.57
CA ASN A 294 -2.41 -12.39 -15.61
C ASN A 294 -2.92 -11.07 -15.04
N VAL A 295 -2.10 -10.03 -15.07
CA VAL A 295 -2.46 -8.70 -14.57
C VAL A 295 -2.21 -7.64 -15.63
N LEU A 296 -3.17 -6.74 -15.80
CA LEU A 296 -3.03 -5.51 -16.57
C LEU A 296 -3.06 -4.32 -15.60
N VAL A 297 -1.93 -3.65 -15.41
CA VAL A 297 -1.89 -2.37 -14.69
C VAL A 297 -2.25 -1.25 -15.65
N VAL A 298 -3.15 -0.35 -15.24
CA VAL A 298 -3.54 0.84 -16.01
C VAL A 298 -3.48 2.08 -15.11
N ILE A 299 -2.75 3.10 -15.53
CA ILE A 299 -2.64 4.37 -14.81
C ILE A 299 -2.83 5.52 -15.80
N CYS A 300 -3.82 6.36 -15.53
CA CYS A 300 -3.98 7.67 -16.17
C CYS A 300 -3.26 8.72 -15.31
N ALA A 301 -2.01 9.03 -15.64
CA ALA A 301 -1.18 9.99 -14.92
C ALA A 301 -1.36 11.41 -15.46
N THR A 302 -1.79 12.34 -14.61
CA THR A 302 -1.91 13.78 -14.89
C THR A 302 -1.87 14.54 -13.58
N ASP A 303 -1.88 15.86 -13.61
CA ASP A 303 -2.20 16.70 -12.46
C ASP A 303 -3.46 17.52 -12.75
N ASN A 304 -4.09 18.00 -11.68
CA ASN A 304 -5.26 18.88 -11.72
C ASN A 304 -4.83 20.27 -11.26
N ARG A 305 -4.68 21.16 -12.23
CA ARG A 305 -4.09 22.50 -12.07
C ARG A 305 -5.03 23.55 -12.64
N ILE A 306 -4.69 24.82 -12.43
CA ILE A 306 -5.44 25.97 -12.92
C ILE A 306 -4.64 26.69 -13.99
N ASN A 307 -5.24 26.86 -15.17
CA ASN A 307 -4.79 27.75 -16.23
C ASN A 307 -6.03 28.26 -17.01
N GLY A 308 -5.84 29.00 -18.10
CA GLY A 308 -6.95 29.54 -18.89
C GLY A 308 -7.78 28.51 -19.68
N GLU A 309 -7.30 27.27 -19.80
CA GLU A 309 -7.94 26.16 -20.52
C GLU A 309 -8.50 25.10 -19.57
N ALA A 310 -8.33 25.27 -18.25
CA ALA A 310 -8.74 24.30 -17.26
C ALA A 310 -10.26 24.11 -17.29
N LEU A 311 -10.67 22.89 -16.93
CA LEU A 311 -12.07 22.50 -16.80
C LEU A 311 -12.84 23.50 -15.93
N LEU A 312 -14.05 23.84 -16.33
CA LEU A 312 -14.96 24.69 -15.55
C LEU A 312 -16.16 23.88 -15.05
N PRO A 313 -16.75 24.26 -13.90
CA PRO A 313 -18.12 23.87 -13.61
C PRO A 313 -19.04 24.25 -14.78
N ASP A 314 -20.08 23.44 -15.01
CA ASP A 314 -21.01 23.48 -16.14
C ASP A 314 -20.46 22.96 -17.49
N ASP A 315 -19.16 22.68 -17.61
CA ASP A 315 -18.63 22.02 -18.80
C ASP A 315 -19.27 20.64 -18.99
N ILE A 316 -19.46 20.25 -20.26
CA ILE A 316 -19.86 18.90 -20.63
C ILE A 316 -18.73 18.26 -21.42
N ILE A 317 -18.28 17.11 -20.95
CA ILE A 317 -17.20 16.35 -21.60
C ILE A 317 -17.70 14.97 -22.03
N THR A 318 -16.99 14.34 -22.96
CA THR A 318 -17.31 12.99 -23.45
C THR A 318 -16.20 12.03 -23.04
N ALA A 319 -16.56 10.98 -22.31
CA ALA A 319 -15.64 9.92 -21.91
C ALA A 319 -15.36 8.94 -23.06
N MET A 320 -14.36 8.07 -22.88
CA MET A 320 -13.93 7.06 -23.85
C MET A 320 -15.05 6.09 -24.25
N ASN A 321 -15.99 5.80 -23.34
CA ASN A 321 -17.15 4.96 -23.63
C ASN A 321 -18.30 5.69 -24.34
N GLY A 322 -18.12 6.96 -24.68
CA GLY A 322 -19.10 7.80 -25.37
C GLY A 322 -20.12 8.49 -24.46
N LYS A 323 -20.14 8.20 -23.14
CA LYS A 323 -21.03 8.90 -22.21
C LYS A 323 -20.61 10.35 -22.03
N THR A 324 -21.60 11.22 -21.90
CA THR A 324 -21.41 12.64 -21.59
C THR A 324 -21.47 12.89 -20.08
N ILE A 325 -20.61 13.77 -19.57
CA ILE A 325 -20.49 14.08 -18.15
C ILE A 325 -20.56 15.59 -17.97
N GLU A 326 -21.53 16.05 -17.19
CA GLU A 326 -21.62 17.42 -16.69
C GLU A 326 -20.69 17.58 -15.48
N ILE A 327 -19.86 18.62 -15.52
CA ILE A 327 -18.91 18.94 -14.47
C ILE A 327 -19.58 19.83 -13.43
N VAL A 328 -19.82 19.28 -12.25
CA VAL A 328 -20.31 20.04 -11.10
C VAL A 328 -19.17 20.50 -10.20
N SER A 329 -18.10 19.72 -10.11
CA SER A 329 -16.89 20.09 -9.36
C SER A 329 -15.64 19.63 -10.10
N THR A 330 -14.67 20.52 -10.29
CA THR A 330 -13.37 20.19 -10.87
C THR A 330 -12.43 19.54 -9.85
N ASP A 331 -12.83 19.50 -8.57
CA ASP A 331 -12.21 18.77 -7.45
C ASP A 331 -12.73 17.32 -7.33
N ALA A 332 -13.55 16.90 -8.30
CA ALA A 332 -13.99 15.52 -8.49
C ALA A 332 -13.36 14.95 -9.77
N GLU A 333 -12.06 15.18 -9.94
CA GLU A 333 -11.24 14.84 -11.11
C GLU A 333 -10.80 13.38 -11.14
N GLY A 334 -10.45 12.79 -9.99
CA GLY A 334 -9.89 11.43 -9.95
C GLY A 334 -10.83 10.39 -10.54
N ARG A 335 -12.14 10.54 -10.34
CA ARG A 335 -13.15 9.65 -10.95
C ARG A 335 -13.28 9.85 -12.46
N LEU A 336 -12.96 11.03 -12.99
CA LEU A 336 -12.94 11.29 -14.43
C LEU A 336 -11.77 10.56 -15.10
N THR A 337 -10.59 10.61 -14.48
CA THR A 337 -9.42 9.88 -15.00
C THR A 337 -9.63 8.37 -14.88
N LEU A 338 -10.24 7.90 -13.78
CA LEU A 338 -10.58 6.49 -13.58
C LEU A 338 -11.65 6.00 -14.56
N ALA A 339 -12.64 6.82 -14.90
CA ALA A 339 -13.70 6.46 -15.86
C ALA A 339 -13.13 5.98 -17.21
N ASP A 340 -12.15 6.71 -17.76
CA ASP A 340 -11.48 6.30 -18.99
C ASP A 340 -10.52 5.12 -18.75
N ALA A 341 -9.82 5.07 -17.62
CA ALA A 341 -8.86 4.02 -17.30
C ALA A 341 -9.53 2.63 -17.11
N VAL A 342 -10.62 2.54 -16.34
CA VAL A 342 -11.35 1.28 -16.12
C VAL A 342 -12.00 0.80 -17.41
N TYR A 343 -12.47 1.72 -18.26
CA TYR A 343 -13.03 1.37 -19.56
C TYR A 343 -11.95 0.86 -20.53
N TYR A 344 -10.79 1.51 -20.56
CA TYR A 344 -9.64 1.06 -21.34
C TYR A 344 -9.18 -0.35 -20.94
N ALA A 345 -9.09 -0.62 -19.64
CA ALA A 345 -8.71 -1.94 -19.14
C ALA A 345 -9.63 -3.06 -19.67
N GLN A 346 -10.95 -2.81 -19.71
CA GLN A 346 -11.93 -3.74 -20.24
C GLN A 346 -11.83 -3.90 -21.77
N LYS A 347 -11.49 -2.83 -22.50
CA LYS A 347 -11.18 -2.91 -23.94
C LYS A 347 -9.95 -3.75 -24.24
N GLU A 348 -8.98 -3.77 -23.34
CA GLU A 348 -7.80 -4.65 -23.40
C GLU A 348 -8.08 -6.09 -22.95
N GLY A 349 -9.33 -6.42 -22.62
CA GLY A 349 -9.80 -7.79 -22.40
C GLY A 349 -10.03 -8.17 -20.93
N SER A 350 -9.85 -7.25 -19.98
CA SER A 350 -10.08 -7.54 -18.56
C SER A 350 -11.57 -7.80 -18.25
N LYS A 351 -11.83 -8.81 -17.43
CA LYS A 351 -13.17 -9.20 -16.93
C LYS A 351 -13.32 -9.04 -15.41
N GLU A 352 -12.23 -8.72 -14.75
CA GLU A 352 -12.18 -8.29 -13.36
C GLU A 352 -11.35 -7.01 -13.29
N VAL A 353 -11.87 -5.99 -12.61
CA VAL A 353 -11.22 -4.68 -12.46
C VAL A 353 -11.19 -4.34 -10.98
N ILE A 354 -10.01 -4.04 -10.46
CA ILE A 354 -9.82 -3.50 -9.12
C ILE A 354 -9.20 -2.12 -9.32
N ASP A 355 -9.94 -1.07 -8.99
CA ASP A 355 -9.41 0.29 -9.02
C ASP A 355 -9.11 0.81 -7.60
N ILE A 356 -7.99 1.51 -7.47
CA ILE A 356 -7.43 1.99 -6.20
C ILE A 356 -7.23 3.50 -6.33
N ALA A 357 -7.80 4.27 -5.41
CA ALA A 357 -7.77 5.71 -5.49
C ALA A 357 -7.86 6.40 -4.13
N THR A 358 -7.10 7.47 -3.96
CA THR A 358 -7.34 8.50 -2.94
C THR A 358 -8.51 9.37 -3.43
N LEU A 359 -9.74 8.88 -3.33
CA LEU A 359 -10.82 9.43 -4.14
C LEU A 359 -11.67 10.47 -3.40
N THR A 360 -12.03 10.22 -2.14
CA THR A 360 -12.97 11.11 -1.46
C THR A 360 -12.61 11.43 -0.02
N GLY A 361 -12.63 12.73 0.31
CA GLY A 361 -12.65 13.18 1.71
C GLY A 361 -13.89 12.68 2.47
N ALA A 362 -14.98 12.35 1.76
CA ALA A 362 -16.17 11.75 2.36
C ALA A 362 -15.91 10.35 2.93
N CYS A 363 -15.03 9.55 2.31
CA CYS A 363 -14.62 8.25 2.85
C CYS A 363 -13.82 8.44 4.15
N VAL A 364 -12.91 9.42 4.18
CA VAL A 364 -12.15 9.78 5.39
C VAL A 364 -13.08 10.19 6.53
N VAL A 365 -14.10 11.02 6.26
CA VAL A 365 -15.08 11.42 7.27
C VAL A 365 -15.90 10.22 7.78
N ALA A 366 -16.16 9.23 6.93
CA ALA A 366 -16.97 8.06 7.29
C ALA A 366 -16.18 6.98 8.06
N LEU A 367 -14.93 6.72 7.67
CA LEU A 367 -14.14 5.56 8.10
C LEU A 367 -12.83 5.92 8.82
N GLY A 368 -12.45 7.20 8.84
CA GLY A 368 -11.21 7.67 9.45
C GLY A 368 -9.96 7.37 8.61
N GLU A 369 -8.80 7.37 9.27
CA GLU A 369 -7.48 7.25 8.63
C GLU A 369 -6.90 5.81 8.62
N TYR A 370 -7.64 4.84 9.15
CA TYR A 370 -7.15 3.47 9.35
C TYR A 370 -8.00 2.38 8.68
N THR A 371 -9.10 2.75 8.02
CA THR A 371 -9.98 1.80 7.33
C THR A 371 -10.25 2.26 5.89
N THR A 372 -9.87 1.43 4.92
CA THR A 372 -10.12 1.67 3.49
C THR A 372 -11.58 1.40 3.15
N GLY A 373 -12.22 2.27 2.37
CA GLY A 373 -13.56 2.02 1.85
C GLY A 373 -13.53 1.06 0.68
N ILE A 374 -14.32 0.00 0.71
CA ILE A 374 -14.50 -0.91 -0.44
C ILE A 374 -15.92 -0.81 -1.01
N PHE A 375 -16.01 -0.79 -2.32
CA PHE A 375 -17.24 -0.84 -3.09
C PHE A 375 -17.10 -1.88 -4.20
N GLY A 376 -18.20 -2.32 -4.80
CA GLY A 376 -18.14 -3.21 -5.94
C GLY A 376 -19.51 -3.74 -6.37
N ASN A 377 -19.50 -4.53 -7.44
CA ASN A 377 -20.70 -5.12 -8.03
C ASN A 377 -20.80 -6.65 -7.85
N ASP A 378 -19.80 -7.28 -7.21
CA ASP A 378 -19.73 -8.72 -6.95
C ASP A 378 -19.48 -8.95 -5.45
N GLN A 379 -20.53 -9.36 -4.73
CA GLN A 379 -20.46 -9.51 -3.26
C GLN A 379 -19.54 -10.65 -2.82
N GLU A 380 -19.39 -11.70 -3.62
CA GLU A 380 -18.50 -12.82 -3.31
C GLU A 380 -17.04 -12.34 -3.26
N LYS A 381 -16.64 -11.52 -4.24
CA LYS A 381 -15.32 -10.89 -4.27
C LYS A 381 -15.09 -9.90 -3.14
N ILE A 382 -16.09 -9.07 -2.84
CA ILE A 382 -16.00 -8.15 -1.69
C ILE A 382 -15.76 -8.95 -0.41
N ASN A 383 -16.55 -10.00 -0.16
CA ASN A 383 -16.39 -10.82 1.04
C ASN A 383 -15.01 -11.50 1.10
N LYS A 384 -14.53 -12.04 -0.03
CA LYS A 384 -13.17 -12.61 -0.11
C LYS A 384 -12.11 -11.55 0.19
N PHE A 385 -12.25 -10.35 -0.34
CA PHE A 385 -11.31 -9.25 -0.10
C PHE A 385 -11.31 -8.83 1.37
N LEU A 386 -12.49 -8.66 1.99
CA LEU A 386 -12.64 -8.34 3.41
C LEU A 386 -11.97 -9.40 4.32
N GLU A 387 -12.11 -10.68 4.00
CA GLU A 387 -11.46 -11.77 4.74
C GLU A 387 -9.93 -11.67 4.67
N ILE A 388 -9.39 -11.39 3.48
CA ILE A 388 -7.94 -11.27 3.28
C ILE A 388 -7.41 -10.00 3.97
N SER A 389 -8.13 -8.89 3.87
CA SER A 389 -7.76 -7.62 4.52
C SER A 389 -7.69 -7.77 6.05
N LEU A 390 -8.58 -8.57 6.64
CA LEU A 390 -8.53 -8.90 8.06
C LEU A 390 -7.25 -9.67 8.42
N LYS A 391 -6.84 -10.63 7.59
CA LYS A 391 -5.63 -11.44 7.82
C LYS A 391 -4.34 -10.64 7.65
N THR A 392 -4.31 -9.69 6.72
CA THR A 392 -3.15 -8.82 6.47
C THR A 392 -3.06 -7.66 7.46
N GLY A 393 -4.11 -7.41 8.25
CA GLY A 393 -4.17 -6.30 9.19
C GLY A 393 -4.37 -4.94 8.52
N GLU A 394 -4.84 -4.93 7.26
CA GLU A 394 -5.22 -3.70 6.55
C GLU A 394 -6.76 -3.59 6.55
N SER A 395 -7.31 -2.86 7.51
CA SER A 395 -8.77 -2.78 7.71
C SER A 395 -9.48 -2.23 6.48
N THR A 396 -10.56 -2.90 6.07
CA THR A 396 -11.43 -2.48 4.97
C THR A 396 -12.89 -2.57 5.40
N TRP A 397 -13.72 -1.68 4.87
CA TRP A 397 -15.15 -1.66 5.18
C TRP A 397 -16.00 -1.39 3.95
N GLN A 398 -17.02 -2.22 3.74
CA GLN A 398 -17.91 -2.08 2.59
C GLN A 398 -18.87 -0.90 2.79
N LEU A 399 -18.92 -0.01 1.79
CA LEU A 399 -19.89 1.07 1.71
C LEU A 399 -20.89 0.81 0.56
N PRO A 400 -22.15 1.23 0.69
CA PRO A 400 -23.21 0.83 -0.23
C PRO A 400 -23.22 1.67 -1.52
N ILE A 401 -23.63 1.04 -2.63
CA ILE A 401 -24.06 1.72 -3.86
C ILE A 401 -25.55 1.39 -4.09
N THR A 402 -26.44 2.25 -3.62
CA THR A 402 -27.90 2.03 -3.75
C THR A 402 -28.45 2.61 -5.05
N GLU A 403 -29.60 2.12 -5.51
CA GLU A 403 -30.29 2.66 -6.69
C GLU A 403 -30.62 4.15 -6.58
N HIS A 404 -30.86 4.66 -5.36
CA HIS A 404 -31.04 6.09 -5.16
C HIS A 404 -29.77 6.87 -5.53
N ILE A 405 -28.60 6.39 -5.10
CA ILE A 405 -27.30 7.03 -5.37
C ILE A 405 -27.00 6.98 -6.87
N LYS A 406 -27.24 5.83 -7.52
CA LYS A 406 -27.08 5.71 -8.99
C LYS A 406 -27.95 6.69 -9.75
N LYS A 407 -29.21 6.90 -9.31
CA LYS A 407 -30.11 7.92 -9.90
C LYS A 407 -29.60 9.34 -9.70
N GLN A 408 -28.97 9.66 -8.56
CA GLN A 408 -28.36 10.97 -8.34
C GLN A 408 -27.21 11.23 -9.32
N VAL A 409 -26.35 10.24 -9.57
CA VAL A 409 -25.27 10.36 -10.57
C VAL A 409 -25.84 10.58 -11.98
N ARG A 410 -26.97 9.97 -12.32
CA ARG A 410 -27.67 10.11 -13.61
C ARG A 410 -28.70 11.24 -13.65
N SER A 411 -28.60 12.19 -12.70
CA SER A 411 -29.65 13.21 -12.53
C SER A 411 -29.51 14.44 -13.43
N SER A 412 -28.36 14.58 -14.11
CA SER A 412 -28.07 15.68 -15.03
C SER A 412 -29.20 15.87 -16.04
N LYS A 413 -29.46 17.14 -16.39
CA LYS A 413 -30.48 17.52 -17.38
C LYS A 413 -29.89 17.76 -18.77
N VAL A 414 -28.56 17.82 -18.86
CA VAL A 414 -27.83 18.24 -20.05
C VAL A 414 -26.78 17.21 -20.49
N ALA A 415 -26.45 16.24 -19.64
CA ALA A 415 -25.53 15.14 -19.93
C ALA A 415 -26.07 13.80 -19.39
N ASP A 416 -25.41 12.70 -19.70
CA ASP A 416 -25.79 11.36 -19.20
C ASP A 416 -25.51 11.23 -17.69
N LEU A 417 -24.47 11.90 -17.19
CA LEU A 417 -23.99 11.82 -15.82
C LEU A 417 -23.60 13.20 -15.28
N THR A 418 -23.67 13.37 -13.96
CA THR A 418 -22.93 14.41 -13.24
C THR A 418 -21.72 13.79 -12.54
N ASN A 419 -20.57 14.48 -12.57
CA ASN A 419 -19.38 13.99 -11.87
C ASN A 419 -19.45 14.14 -10.35
N SER A 420 -20.38 14.93 -9.79
CA SER A 420 -20.50 15.11 -8.34
C SER A 420 -21.95 15.12 -7.88
N THR A 421 -22.25 14.32 -6.86
CA THR A 421 -23.56 14.31 -6.18
C THR A 421 -23.67 15.38 -5.08
N GLY A 422 -22.72 16.32 -5.02
CA GLY A 422 -22.63 17.34 -3.98
C GLY A 422 -22.07 16.80 -2.66
N ARG A 423 -22.44 17.47 -1.55
CA ARG A 423 -21.85 17.24 -0.22
C ARG A 423 -22.20 15.88 0.39
N ASN A 424 -23.43 15.41 0.16
CA ASN A 424 -23.91 14.18 0.75
C ASN A 424 -23.45 12.98 -0.09
N MET A 425 -23.38 11.80 0.53
CA MET A 425 -23.09 10.52 -0.14
C MET A 425 -21.83 10.54 -1.03
N GLY A 426 -20.84 11.40 -0.74
CA GLY A 426 -19.72 11.67 -1.64
C GLY A 426 -18.89 10.44 -2.03
N ALA A 427 -18.62 9.54 -1.08
CA ALA A 427 -17.89 8.30 -1.32
C ALA A 427 -18.68 7.33 -2.21
N SER A 428 -19.90 6.98 -1.79
CA SER A 428 -20.80 6.12 -2.58
C SER A 428 -21.18 6.70 -3.93
N GLY A 429 -21.32 8.02 -4.05
CA GLY A 429 -21.58 8.72 -5.31
C GLY A 429 -20.39 8.67 -6.26
N ALA A 430 -19.16 8.73 -5.73
CA ALA A 430 -17.94 8.54 -6.52
C ALA A 430 -17.84 7.11 -7.06
N ALA A 431 -18.07 6.12 -6.22
CA ALA A 431 -18.10 4.72 -6.62
C ALA A 431 -19.22 4.47 -7.66
N ALA A 432 -20.44 4.98 -7.41
CA ALA A 432 -21.55 4.90 -8.36
C ALA A 432 -21.22 5.57 -9.71
N PHE A 433 -20.43 6.64 -9.71
CA PHE A 433 -19.94 7.27 -10.94
C PHE A 433 -19.02 6.32 -11.71
N ILE A 434 -18.01 5.74 -11.07
CA ILE A 434 -17.07 4.79 -11.70
C ILE A 434 -17.81 3.54 -12.22
N GLU A 435 -18.81 3.04 -11.49
CA GLU A 435 -19.64 1.90 -11.90
C GLU A 435 -20.29 2.10 -13.28
N ASN A 436 -20.57 3.34 -13.69
CA ASN A 436 -21.13 3.62 -15.02
C ASN A 436 -20.15 3.37 -16.17
N PHE A 437 -18.87 3.13 -15.89
CA PHE A 437 -17.82 2.81 -16.86
C PHE A 437 -17.40 1.34 -16.81
N ILE A 438 -18.04 0.55 -15.95
CA ILE A 438 -17.90 -0.91 -15.88
C ILE A 438 -18.95 -1.55 -16.78
N GLU A 439 -18.53 -2.45 -17.67
CA GLU A 439 -19.42 -3.24 -18.51
C GLU A 439 -20.19 -4.26 -17.65
N GLU A 440 -21.42 -4.58 -18.06
CA GLU A 440 -22.36 -5.39 -17.26
C GLU A 440 -21.81 -6.76 -16.79
N LYS A 441 -20.92 -7.37 -17.58
CA LYS A 441 -20.32 -8.69 -17.28
C LYS A 441 -18.97 -8.60 -16.55
N THR A 442 -18.48 -7.40 -16.27
CA THR A 442 -17.19 -7.18 -15.62
C THR A 442 -17.37 -7.13 -14.11
N LYS A 443 -16.61 -7.95 -13.40
CA LYS A 443 -16.54 -7.91 -11.93
C LYS A 443 -15.68 -6.74 -11.52
N TRP A 444 -16.12 -5.97 -10.53
CA TRP A 444 -15.46 -4.72 -10.18
C TRP A 444 -15.42 -4.51 -8.67
N LEU A 445 -14.24 -4.09 -8.20
CA LEU A 445 -13.98 -3.59 -6.86
C LEU A 445 -13.36 -2.19 -6.96
N HIS A 446 -13.81 -1.29 -6.10
CA HIS A 446 -13.22 0.04 -5.93
C HIS A 446 -12.73 0.19 -4.49
N LEU A 447 -11.47 0.57 -4.33
CA LEU A 447 -10.82 0.82 -3.04
C LEU A 447 -10.55 2.33 -2.91
N ASP A 448 -11.32 2.99 -2.04
CA ASP A 448 -11.08 4.37 -1.64
C ASP A 448 -10.09 4.40 -0.47
N ILE A 449 -8.83 4.67 -0.79
CA ILE A 449 -7.69 4.70 0.14
C ILE A 449 -7.37 6.13 0.63
N ALA A 450 -8.26 7.10 0.42
CA ALA A 450 -8.02 8.51 0.76
C ALA A 450 -7.57 8.71 2.22
N GLY A 451 -8.13 7.94 3.15
CA GLY A 451 -7.79 8.04 4.58
C GLY A 451 -6.54 7.26 4.96
N THR A 452 -6.25 6.16 4.26
CA THR A 452 -5.28 5.15 4.69
C THR A 452 -3.94 5.25 3.96
N ALA A 453 -3.86 5.97 2.84
CA ALA A 453 -2.65 6.06 2.02
C ALA A 453 -1.52 6.89 2.65
N PHE A 454 -1.85 7.83 3.53
CA PHE A 454 -0.88 8.77 4.11
C PHE A 454 -1.26 9.19 5.52
N HIS A 455 -0.37 8.98 6.48
CA HIS A 455 -0.57 9.44 7.86
C HIS A 455 -0.14 10.89 8.03
N THR A 456 -1.10 11.78 8.35
CA THR A 456 -0.85 13.21 8.55
C THR A 456 -0.66 13.59 10.02
N SER A 457 -1.31 12.87 10.92
CA SER A 457 -1.24 13.03 12.38
C SER A 457 -1.15 11.66 13.06
N PRO A 458 -0.01 10.97 12.97
CA PRO A 458 0.09 9.59 13.43
C PRO A 458 -0.23 9.47 14.92
N GLY A 459 -0.97 8.41 15.27
CA GLY A 459 -1.11 7.98 16.67
C GLY A 459 0.23 7.61 17.31
N TYR A 460 0.22 7.31 18.62
CA TYR A 460 1.46 7.02 19.37
C TYR A 460 2.33 5.96 18.67
N LYS A 461 3.57 6.35 18.37
CA LYS A 461 4.61 5.58 17.65
C LYS A 461 4.36 5.31 16.15
N GLU A 462 3.28 5.76 15.51
CA GLU A 462 3.18 5.68 14.04
C GLU A 462 4.01 6.79 13.36
N PHE A 463 4.36 6.61 12.09
CA PHE A 463 5.19 7.58 11.34
C PHE A 463 4.33 8.54 10.52
N TYR A 464 4.84 9.74 10.27
CA TYR A 464 4.27 10.67 9.30
C TYR A 464 4.71 10.27 7.89
N GLY A 465 3.78 10.11 6.96
CA GLY A 465 4.12 9.75 5.58
C GLY A 465 3.22 8.69 4.95
N ALA A 466 3.62 8.25 3.76
CA ALA A 466 2.95 7.20 3.02
C ALA A 466 2.98 5.84 3.72
N THR A 467 1.87 5.11 3.65
CA THR A 467 1.70 3.80 4.29
C THR A 467 2.02 2.63 3.38
N GLY A 468 1.87 2.79 2.06
CA GLY A 468 1.94 1.65 1.13
C GLY A 468 0.73 0.72 1.25
N VAL A 469 -0.38 1.22 1.80
CA VAL A 469 -1.60 0.45 2.05
C VAL A 469 -2.13 -0.25 0.79
N MET A 470 -2.77 -1.39 1.01
CA MET A 470 -3.38 -2.29 0.02
C MET A 470 -2.39 -3.04 -0.87
N VAL A 471 -1.10 -2.75 -0.85
CA VAL A 471 -0.10 -3.55 -1.60
C VAL A 471 -0.11 -4.98 -1.10
N GLN A 472 -0.05 -5.19 0.22
CA GLN A 472 -0.08 -6.52 0.83
C GLN A 472 -1.42 -7.23 0.60
N THR A 473 -2.55 -6.57 0.87
CA THR A 473 -3.87 -7.19 0.71
C THR A 473 -4.16 -7.59 -0.73
N ILE A 474 -3.86 -6.73 -1.71
CA ILE A 474 -4.08 -7.06 -3.12
C ILE A 474 -3.13 -8.17 -3.56
N TYR A 475 -1.86 -8.13 -3.15
CA TYR A 475 -0.92 -9.22 -3.42
C TYR A 475 -1.45 -10.57 -2.92
N GLN A 476 -1.94 -10.62 -1.67
CA GLN A 476 -2.53 -11.84 -1.10
C GLN A 476 -3.87 -12.24 -1.74
N TYR A 477 -4.64 -11.28 -2.26
CA TYR A 477 -5.89 -11.56 -2.98
C TYR A 477 -5.65 -12.21 -4.35
N LEU A 478 -4.56 -11.85 -5.01
CA LEU A 478 -4.19 -12.32 -6.35
C LEU A 478 -3.31 -13.58 -6.37
N LYS A 479 -2.62 -13.86 -5.25
CA LYS A 479 -1.90 -15.11 -5.02
C LYS A 479 -2.88 -16.27 -4.80
#